data_AF-A0A9D7E4V7-F1
#
_entry.id   AF-A0A9D7E4V7-F1
#
_cell.length_a   1.000
_cell.length_b   1.000
_cell.length_c   1.000
_cell.angle_alpha   90.00
_cell.angle_beta   90.00
_cell.angle_gamma   90.00
#
_symmetry.space_group_name_H-M   'P 1'
#
loop_
_entity.id
_entity.type
_entity.pdbx_description
1 polymer ?
#
loop_
_entity_poly.entity_id
_entity_poly.type
_entity_poly.pdbx_seq_one_letter_code
_entity_poly.pdbx_strand_id
1 'polypeptide(L)'
;MTLGRWIGAWLLLLGSTGLAAAPRWGCDLSIVPRLEAHGATFARADCTRSAPEILRAAGVDVLRLRLWHSPSEPWHGIDSVLAFAARAQDLGYELLLDLHYSDTWADPAHQALPAAWESLNFAQLEDSVYRYTNNVMRRFRDAGVLPEAVQIGNEIGGGMLWNWGRIGGAFDTPTQWNQLTSLLDQGVRGVRDSLPPVSWPRIVMHHQEGGDADACIWFFDHLVGAGVVFDVIGLSYYPWWHGTINDLVNNVTALNARYGCSVQIVETAYPYTTGWCDSEPNIVGEDTPLLPAFPATPLGQAFYLGNLRDRLAAIPGLDDPLICLWEPAWIPTATFMSPWENLALFDCAGDAQPALDVFPGLTPRGLTIALAGNDLRLRWNDDANLYYQVFAYDAQSDAAPVLLGTTGEHEWILENEILTYDRRCYFLRGSVTP
;
A
#
# COMPACT_ATOMS: atom_id res chain seq x y z
N MET A 1 -29.05 22.45 -18.82
CA MET A 1 -27.74 21.83 -19.14
C MET A 1 -27.77 20.41 -18.63
N THR A 2 -27.94 19.46 -19.54
CA THR A 2 -28.02 18.02 -19.31
C THR A 2 -26.60 17.45 -19.27
N LEU A 3 -26.04 17.28 -18.07
CA LEU A 3 -24.89 16.39 -17.86
C LEU A 3 -25.44 14.99 -17.57
N GLY A 4 -25.28 14.06 -18.51
CA GLY A 4 -25.49 12.65 -18.25
C GLY A 4 -24.45 12.16 -17.25
N ARG A 5 -24.89 11.84 -16.03
CA ARG A 5 -24.06 11.20 -15.00
C ARG A 5 -24.20 9.69 -15.14
N TRP A 6 -23.06 8.99 -15.12
CA TRP A 6 -22.98 7.54 -15.02
C TRP A 6 -23.03 7.17 -13.55
N ILE A 7 -23.94 6.29 -13.16
CA ILE A 7 -24.08 5.77 -11.80
C ILE A 7 -23.70 4.29 -11.87
N GLY A 8 -22.58 3.92 -11.27
CA GLY A 8 -22.22 2.54 -10.99
C GLY A 8 -22.71 2.14 -9.59
N ALA A 9 -23.26 0.95 -9.45
CA ALA A 9 -23.47 0.29 -8.17
C ALA A 9 -22.64 -1.00 -8.18
N TRP A 10 -21.78 -1.21 -7.19
CA TRP A 10 -21.04 -2.48 -7.05
C TRP A 10 -21.64 -3.36 -5.96
N LEU A 11 -21.76 -4.63 -6.36
CA LEU A 11 -21.82 -5.82 -5.54
C LEU A 11 -21.05 -6.89 -6.30
N LEU A 12 -20.31 -7.71 -5.56
CA LEU A 12 -19.63 -8.89 -6.08
C LEU A 12 -20.62 -9.92 -6.65
N LEU A 13 -20.43 -10.31 -7.91
CA LEU A 13 -20.84 -11.60 -8.45
C LEU A 13 -19.64 -12.23 -9.18
N LEU A 14 -19.07 -13.28 -8.57
CA LEU A 14 -18.01 -14.09 -9.16
C LEU A 14 -18.59 -14.93 -10.31
N GLY A 15 -18.43 -14.43 -11.54
CA GLY A 15 -18.69 -15.16 -12.78
C GLY A 15 -17.37 -15.56 -13.44
N SER A 16 -17.07 -16.86 -13.42
CA SER A 16 -15.86 -17.46 -13.96
C SER A 16 -15.72 -17.28 -15.47
N THR A 17 -14.98 -16.27 -15.91
CA THR A 17 -14.14 -16.33 -17.12
C THR A 17 -12.91 -15.43 -16.91
N GLY A 18 -11.83 -16.02 -16.37
CA GLY A 18 -10.52 -15.35 -16.16
C GLY A 18 -10.60 -14.12 -15.25
N LEU A 19 -10.80 -14.32 -13.95
CA LEU A 19 -10.73 -13.22 -12.97
C LEU A 19 -9.26 -12.83 -12.81
N ALA A 20 -8.95 -11.54 -13.00
CA ALA A 20 -7.74 -10.95 -12.44
C ALA A 20 -7.78 -11.16 -10.91
N ALA A 21 -6.62 -11.44 -10.30
CA ALA A 21 -6.55 -11.69 -8.87
C ALA A 21 -6.93 -10.41 -8.10
N ALA A 22 -7.80 -10.51 -7.10
CA ALA A 22 -8.04 -9.40 -6.19
C ALA A 22 -6.73 -9.03 -5.49
N PRO A 23 -6.43 -7.72 -5.30
CA PRO A 23 -5.25 -7.31 -4.55
C PRO A 23 -5.22 -7.92 -3.16
N ARG A 24 -4.07 -8.47 -2.79
CA ARG A 24 -3.78 -8.81 -1.40
C ARG A 24 -3.60 -7.53 -0.60
N TRP A 25 -3.88 -7.60 0.68
CA TRP A 25 -3.64 -6.49 1.60
C TRP A 25 -2.35 -6.71 2.36
N GLY A 26 -1.54 -5.66 2.42
CA GLY A 26 -0.36 -5.57 3.24
C GLY A 26 -0.40 -4.38 4.19
N CYS A 27 0.49 -4.38 5.17
CA CYS A 27 0.77 -3.19 5.96
C CYS A 27 2.23 -3.13 6.39
N ASP A 28 2.80 -1.93 6.42
CA ASP A 28 4.03 -1.65 7.15
C ASP A 28 3.69 -1.46 8.62
N LEU A 29 4.20 -2.32 9.49
CA LEU A 29 3.98 -2.24 10.95
C LEU A 29 5.28 -2.04 11.71
N SER A 30 6.30 -1.49 11.05
CA SER A 30 7.63 -1.46 11.64
C SER A 30 7.74 -0.54 12.86
N ILE A 31 6.81 0.41 13.05
CA ILE A 31 6.74 1.24 14.26
C ILE A 31 6.15 0.51 15.47
N VAL A 32 5.39 -0.58 15.26
CA VAL A 32 4.62 -1.24 16.32
C VAL A 32 5.47 -1.66 17.52
N PRO A 33 6.68 -2.25 17.37
CA PRO A 33 7.53 -2.56 18.52
C PRO A 33 7.84 -1.34 19.39
N ARG A 34 8.03 -0.16 18.77
CA ARG A 34 8.26 1.09 19.48
C ARG A 34 6.98 1.56 20.17
N LEU A 35 5.83 1.53 19.49
CA LEU A 35 4.54 1.90 20.08
C LEU A 35 4.21 1.07 21.32
N GLU A 36 4.36 -0.25 21.23
CA GLU A 36 4.09 -1.17 22.34
C GLU A 36 5.03 -0.89 23.53
N ALA A 37 6.30 -0.57 23.28
CA ALA A 37 7.24 -0.15 24.32
C ALA A 37 6.86 1.19 24.99
N HIS A 38 6.11 2.03 24.27
CA HIS A 38 5.55 3.29 24.77
C HIS A 38 4.10 3.17 25.28
N GLY A 39 3.59 1.94 25.39
CA GLY A 39 2.30 1.65 26.04
C GLY A 39 1.08 1.79 25.15
N ALA A 40 1.23 1.78 23.83
CA ALA A 40 0.11 1.76 22.90
C ALA A 40 -0.75 0.50 23.12
N THR A 41 -2.08 0.68 23.07
CA THR A 41 -3.07 -0.39 23.15
C THR A 41 -4.01 -0.27 21.96
N PHE A 42 -4.48 -1.41 21.47
CA PHE A 42 -5.41 -1.45 20.34
C PHE A 42 -6.63 -2.30 20.67
N ALA A 43 -7.78 -1.93 20.12
CA ALA A 43 -9.01 -2.69 20.28
C ALA A 43 -9.81 -2.73 18.98
N ARG A 44 -10.57 -3.80 18.83
CA ARG A 44 -11.65 -3.89 17.83
C ARG A 44 -12.87 -4.44 18.54
N ALA A 45 -13.96 -3.69 18.50
CA ALA A 45 -15.15 -3.94 19.33
C ALA A 45 -14.77 -4.03 20.82
N ASP A 46 -15.21 -5.06 21.53
CA ASP A 46 -14.95 -5.28 22.96
C ASP A 46 -13.68 -6.08 23.25
N CYS A 47 -12.81 -6.31 22.24
CA CYS A 47 -11.61 -7.13 22.36
C CYS A 47 -10.32 -6.31 22.15
N THR A 48 -9.55 -6.13 23.24
CA THR A 48 -8.19 -5.58 23.20
C THR A 48 -7.19 -6.64 22.73
N ARG A 49 -6.40 -6.32 21.70
CA ARG A 49 -5.34 -7.17 21.14
C ARG A 49 -4.21 -6.30 20.59
N SER A 50 -3.11 -6.91 20.17
CA SER A 50 -2.09 -6.15 19.46
C SER A 50 -2.54 -5.77 18.04
N ALA A 51 -2.05 -4.65 17.50
CA ALA A 51 -2.39 -4.23 16.14
C ALA A 51 -2.11 -5.31 15.07
N PRO A 52 -0.98 -6.06 15.09
CA PRO A 52 -0.75 -7.15 14.15
C PRO A 52 -1.80 -8.26 14.23
N GLU A 53 -2.33 -8.60 15.40
CA GLU A 53 -3.39 -9.60 15.53
C GLU A 53 -4.72 -9.10 14.94
N ILE A 54 -5.06 -7.84 15.21
CA ILE A 54 -6.31 -7.23 14.71
C ILE A 54 -6.29 -7.14 13.19
N LEU A 55 -5.19 -6.66 12.60
CA LEU A 55 -5.03 -6.52 11.15
C LEU A 55 -5.00 -7.89 10.47
N ARG A 56 -4.36 -8.89 11.08
CA ARG A 56 -4.33 -10.26 10.54
C ARG A 56 -5.72 -10.86 10.49
N ALA A 57 -6.46 -10.73 11.58
CA ALA A 57 -7.84 -11.19 11.70
C ALA A 57 -8.79 -10.43 10.77
N ALA A 58 -8.46 -9.19 10.40
CA ALA A 58 -9.20 -8.41 9.41
C ALA A 58 -8.95 -8.88 7.97
N GLY A 59 -7.88 -9.62 7.69
CA GLY A 59 -7.56 -10.13 6.37
C GLY A 59 -6.34 -9.47 5.71
N VAL A 60 -5.46 -8.83 6.48
CA VAL A 60 -4.14 -8.43 5.98
C VAL A 60 -3.24 -9.67 5.93
N ASP A 61 -2.59 -9.87 4.78
CA ASP A 61 -1.79 -11.07 4.49
C ASP A 61 -0.28 -10.79 4.51
N VAL A 62 0.14 -9.58 4.15
CA VAL A 62 1.56 -9.19 4.04
C VAL A 62 1.93 -8.19 5.13
N LEU A 63 3.07 -8.39 5.79
CA LEU A 63 3.66 -7.44 6.72
C LEU A 63 4.98 -6.94 6.14
N ARG A 64 5.03 -5.64 5.83
CA ARG A 64 6.22 -4.93 5.38
C ARG A 64 7.03 -4.45 6.58
N LEU A 65 8.35 -4.63 6.50
CA LEU A 65 9.29 -4.32 7.57
C LEU A 65 10.46 -3.50 7.05
N ARG A 66 10.54 -2.22 7.42
CA ARG A 66 11.75 -1.43 7.17
C ARG A 66 12.91 -1.85 8.06
N LEU A 67 14.09 -1.84 7.46
CA LEU A 67 15.37 -2.15 8.09
C LEU A 67 16.37 -1.03 7.82
N TRP A 68 16.82 -0.39 8.90
CA TRP A 68 17.94 0.56 8.90
C TRP A 68 19.25 -0.18 9.18
N HIS A 69 20.35 0.33 8.62
CA HIS A 69 21.67 -0.31 8.68
C HIS A 69 22.25 -0.31 10.10
N SER A 70 22.34 0.86 10.74
CA SER A 70 22.84 1.05 12.10
C SER A 70 22.09 2.19 12.79
N PRO A 71 20.80 1.98 13.11
CA PRO A 71 19.99 2.98 13.80
C PRO A 71 20.58 3.34 15.17
N SER A 72 20.42 4.60 15.59
CA SER A 72 20.87 5.07 16.91
C SER A 72 19.98 4.58 18.06
N GLU A 73 18.71 4.29 17.76
CA GLU A 73 17.73 3.71 18.67
C GLU A 73 17.58 2.20 18.41
N PRO A 74 17.07 1.41 19.37
CA PRO A 74 16.93 -0.04 19.21
C PRO A 74 15.79 -0.47 18.25
N TRP A 75 15.25 0.46 17.45
CA TRP A 75 14.15 0.22 16.52
C TRP A 75 14.66 0.17 15.09
N HIS A 76 13.98 -0.60 14.23
CA HIS A 76 14.30 -0.74 12.80
C HIS A 76 15.69 -1.35 12.51
N GLY A 77 16.46 -1.72 13.53
CA GLY A 77 17.70 -2.46 13.39
C GLY A 77 17.43 -3.96 13.32
N ILE A 78 18.40 -4.70 12.76
CA ILE A 78 18.26 -6.13 12.44
C ILE A 78 17.76 -7.01 13.61
N ASP A 79 18.18 -6.73 14.85
CA ASP A 79 17.73 -7.50 16.01
C ASP A 79 16.23 -7.29 16.29
N SER A 80 15.78 -6.03 16.29
CA SER A 80 14.38 -5.68 16.53
C SER A 80 13.47 -6.15 15.39
N VAL A 81 13.94 -6.03 14.14
CA VAL A 81 13.20 -6.46 12.96
C VAL A 81 13.06 -7.97 12.92
N LEU A 82 14.11 -8.74 13.23
CA LEU A 82 14.02 -10.21 13.29
C LEU A 82 13.06 -10.70 14.36
N ALA A 83 13.09 -10.07 15.55
CA ALA A 83 12.18 -10.43 16.63
C ALA A 83 10.71 -10.19 16.24
N PHE A 84 10.44 -9.07 15.56
CA PHE A 84 9.09 -8.75 15.11
C PHE A 84 8.66 -9.58 13.89
N ALA A 85 9.59 -9.90 12.97
CA ALA A 85 9.35 -10.81 11.85
C ALA A 85 8.93 -12.21 12.30
N ALA A 86 9.58 -12.76 13.35
CA ALA A 86 9.19 -14.05 13.92
C ALA A 86 7.75 -14.02 14.44
N ARG A 87 7.40 -12.97 15.20
CA ARG A 87 6.03 -12.78 15.69
C ARG A 87 5.02 -12.63 14.54
N ALA A 88 5.39 -11.94 13.47
CA ALA A 88 4.54 -11.79 12.29
C ALA A 88 4.27 -13.14 11.60
N GLN A 89 5.30 -13.98 11.44
CA GLN A 89 5.12 -15.32 10.89
C GLN A 89 4.29 -16.24 11.79
N ASP A 90 4.43 -16.15 13.12
CA ASP A 90 3.57 -16.89 14.06
C ASP A 90 2.09 -16.52 13.93
N LEU A 91 1.81 -15.28 13.50
CA LEU A 91 0.46 -14.81 13.16
C LEU A 91 0.04 -15.18 11.73
N GLY A 92 0.93 -15.76 10.93
CA GLY A 92 0.67 -16.21 9.57
C GLY A 92 0.68 -15.08 8.53
N TYR A 93 1.51 -14.07 8.73
CA TYR A 93 1.85 -13.08 7.70
C TYR A 93 2.96 -13.60 6.77
N GLU A 94 2.86 -13.24 5.49
CA GLU A 94 4.03 -13.16 4.60
C GLU A 94 4.82 -11.88 4.90
N LEU A 95 6.14 -11.89 4.76
CA LEU A 95 7.01 -10.75 5.02
C LEU A 95 7.54 -10.12 3.72
N LEU A 96 7.47 -8.79 3.68
CA LEU A 96 8.18 -7.95 2.73
C LEU A 96 9.27 -7.17 3.50
N LEU A 97 10.53 -7.56 3.34
CA LEU A 97 11.64 -6.87 4.00
C LEU A 97 12.12 -5.69 3.16
N ASP A 98 12.09 -4.48 3.72
CA ASP A 98 12.56 -3.26 3.09
C ASP A 98 13.93 -2.81 3.62
N LEU A 99 14.95 -2.90 2.76
CA LEU A 99 16.31 -2.48 3.07
C LEU A 99 16.50 -1.01 2.67
N HIS A 100 16.49 -0.11 3.65
CA HIS A 100 16.67 1.33 3.39
C HIS A 100 18.09 1.70 2.91
N TYR A 101 19.10 0.88 3.24
CA TYR A 101 20.52 1.22 3.06
C TYR A 101 20.92 2.58 3.65
N SER A 102 20.30 2.96 4.77
CA SER A 102 20.57 4.17 5.54
C SER A 102 20.45 3.83 7.04
N ASP A 103 21.05 4.64 7.91
CA ASP A 103 20.91 4.50 9.37
C ASP A 103 19.59 5.11 9.89
N THR A 104 18.83 5.76 9.02
CA THR A 104 17.54 6.41 9.29
C THR A 104 16.63 6.32 8.05
N TRP A 105 15.55 7.10 8.02
CA TRP A 105 14.68 7.26 6.86
C TRP A 105 15.47 7.43 5.55
N ALA A 106 15.06 6.67 4.54
CA ALA A 106 15.49 6.80 3.17
C ALA A 106 14.22 7.08 2.35
N ASP A 107 14.19 8.21 1.66
CA ASP A 107 13.02 8.78 0.99
C ASP A 107 13.49 9.63 -0.22
N PRO A 108 12.61 10.26 -1.02
CA PRO A 108 12.99 10.99 -2.22
C PRO A 108 13.85 12.23 -1.96
N ALA A 109 13.88 12.72 -0.71
CA ALA A 109 14.68 13.84 -0.26
C ALA A 109 15.91 13.43 0.56
N HIS A 110 16.01 12.17 0.99
CA HIS A 110 17.09 11.67 1.84
C HIS A 110 17.52 10.25 1.45
N GLN A 111 18.77 10.07 1.02
CA GLN A 111 19.36 8.75 0.75
C GLN A 111 20.81 8.71 1.27
N ALA A 112 20.99 9.13 2.52
CA ALA A 112 22.30 9.22 3.15
C ALA A 112 22.97 7.84 3.24
N LEU A 113 24.30 7.82 3.13
CA LEU A 113 25.06 6.61 3.42
C LEU A 113 24.95 6.31 4.93
N PRO A 114 24.94 5.03 5.33
CA PRO A 114 25.24 4.67 6.70
C PRO A 114 26.59 5.23 7.14
N ALA A 115 26.71 5.65 8.40
CA ALA A 115 27.94 6.22 8.95
C ALA A 115 29.15 5.29 8.76
N ALA A 116 28.91 3.97 8.83
CA ALA A 116 29.94 2.95 8.60
C ALA A 116 30.52 2.97 7.17
N TRP A 117 29.82 3.58 6.20
CA TRP A 117 30.18 3.55 4.78
C TRP A 117 30.67 4.91 4.25
N GLU A 118 30.59 5.99 5.03
CA GLU A 118 30.91 7.35 4.58
C GLU A 118 32.35 7.51 4.06
N SER A 119 33.31 6.79 4.66
CA SER A 119 34.73 6.88 4.27
C SER A 119 35.14 5.92 3.15
N LEU A 120 34.19 5.13 2.61
CA LEU A 120 34.49 4.12 1.61
C LEU A 120 34.60 4.73 0.21
N ASN A 121 35.54 4.23 -0.58
CA ASN A 121 35.49 4.45 -2.03
C ASN A 121 34.41 3.55 -2.67
N PHE A 122 34.08 3.81 -3.93
CA PHE A 122 33.00 3.10 -4.61
C PHE A 122 33.15 1.56 -4.61
N ALA A 123 34.34 1.03 -4.90
CA ALA A 123 34.56 -0.42 -4.92
C ALA A 123 34.37 -1.07 -3.54
N GLN A 124 34.74 -0.35 -2.48
CA GLN A 124 34.49 -0.80 -1.10
C GLN A 124 33.01 -0.69 -0.73
N LEU A 125 32.30 0.32 -1.24
CA LEU A 125 30.88 0.49 -1.03
C LEU A 125 30.08 -0.65 -1.70
N GLU A 126 30.44 -1.02 -2.93
CA GLU A 126 29.84 -2.17 -3.63
C GLU A 126 29.97 -3.47 -2.81
N ASP A 127 31.19 -3.81 -2.36
CA ASP A 127 31.43 -4.98 -1.49
C ASP A 127 30.64 -4.87 -0.17
N SER A 128 30.47 -3.67 0.38
CA SER A 128 29.73 -3.45 1.63
C SER A 128 28.23 -3.65 1.46
N VAL A 129 27.63 -3.17 0.36
CA VAL A 129 26.21 -3.43 0.03
C VAL A 129 25.98 -4.93 -0.12
N TYR A 130 26.82 -5.63 -0.89
CA TYR A 130 26.73 -7.09 -1.03
C TYR A 130 26.79 -7.81 0.32
N ARG A 131 27.82 -7.50 1.13
CA ARG A 131 28.04 -8.19 2.42
C ARG A 131 26.95 -7.89 3.42
N TYR A 132 26.47 -6.65 3.49
CA TYR A 132 25.38 -6.26 4.38
C TYR A 132 24.12 -7.04 4.02
N THR A 133 23.69 -7.00 2.76
CA THR A 133 22.48 -7.69 2.31
C THR A 133 22.59 -9.21 2.48
N ASN A 134 23.75 -9.79 2.17
CA ASN A 134 24.00 -11.20 2.40
C ASN A 134 23.92 -11.59 3.89
N ASN A 135 24.51 -10.78 4.77
CA ASN A 135 24.48 -11.02 6.21
C ASN A 135 23.04 -10.91 6.76
N VAL A 136 22.30 -9.87 6.38
CA VAL A 136 20.89 -9.71 6.74
C VAL A 136 20.11 -10.97 6.35
N MET A 137 20.17 -11.40 5.10
CA MET A 137 19.41 -12.57 4.66
C MET A 137 19.85 -13.88 5.32
N ARG A 138 21.15 -14.05 5.62
CA ARG A 138 21.63 -15.18 6.43
C ARG A 138 21.06 -15.16 7.83
N ARG A 139 20.94 -13.99 8.45
CA ARG A 139 20.33 -13.86 9.78
C ARG A 139 18.85 -14.25 9.78
N PHE A 140 18.09 -13.80 8.78
CA PHE A 140 16.70 -14.21 8.58
C PHE A 140 16.58 -15.73 8.37
N ARG A 141 17.45 -16.31 7.54
CA ARG A 141 17.53 -17.77 7.33
C ARG A 141 17.81 -18.52 8.63
N ASP A 142 18.81 -18.09 9.38
CA ASP A 142 19.28 -18.78 10.59
C ASP A 142 18.25 -18.68 11.72
N ALA A 143 17.42 -17.63 11.72
CA ALA A 143 16.26 -17.48 12.58
C ALA A 143 15.01 -18.23 12.09
N GLY A 144 15.04 -18.80 10.87
CA GLY A 144 13.93 -19.53 10.28
C GLY A 144 12.77 -18.64 9.79
N VAL A 145 13.02 -17.34 9.59
CA VAL A 145 11.99 -16.33 9.31
C VAL A 145 12.11 -15.66 7.95
N LEU A 146 12.47 -16.42 6.91
CA LEU A 146 12.76 -15.87 5.59
C LEU A 146 11.59 -15.06 5.02
N PRO A 147 11.85 -13.87 4.44
CA PRO A 147 10.82 -13.11 3.77
C PRO A 147 10.49 -13.68 2.39
N GLU A 148 9.26 -13.45 1.94
CA GLU A 148 8.77 -13.80 0.61
C GLU A 148 9.24 -12.80 -0.45
N ALA A 149 9.50 -11.56 -0.04
CA ALA A 149 10.02 -10.50 -0.89
C ALA A 149 11.03 -9.61 -0.14
N VAL A 150 12.02 -9.09 -0.87
CA VAL A 150 13.03 -8.15 -0.36
C VAL A 150 13.09 -6.95 -1.29
N GLN A 151 12.87 -5.76 -0.73
CA GLN A 151 12.99 -4.49 -1.41
C GLN A 151 14.44 -3.97 -1.28
N ILE A 152 15.07 -3.67 -2.43
CA ILE A 152 16.45 -3.21 -2.51
C ILE A 152 16.45 -1.68 -2.61
N GLY A 153 16.43 -1.01 -1.46
CA GLY A 153 16.31 0.43 -1.33
C GLY A 153 14.86 0.88 -1.19
N ASN A 154 14.64 1.99 -0.48
CA ASN A 154 13.32 2.61 -0.35
C ASN A 154 13.24 3.88 -1.20
N GLU A 155 12.19 4.00 -2.04
CA GLU A 155 11.89 5.20 -2.84
C GLU A 155 13.11 5.73 -3.62
N ILE A 156 13.69 4.85 -4.44
CA ILE A 156 14.98 5.07 -5.10
C ILE A 156 14.87 5.76 -6.47
N GLY A 157 13.78 6.49 -6.75
CA GLY A 157 13.63 7.22 -8.00
C GLY A 157 14.65 8.35 -8.19
N GLY A 158 15.21 8.87 -7.10
CA GLY A 158 16.38 9.75 -7.08
C GLY A 158 17.73 9.01 -6.91
N GLY A 159 17.70 7.67 -6.93
CA GLY A 159 18.82 6.79 -6.61
C GLY A 159 18.96 6.51 -5.11
N MET A 160 20.04 5.86 -4.70
CA MET A 160 20.34 5.52 -3.29
C MET A 160 21.80 5.81 -2.96
N LEU A 161 22.14 5.93 -1.66
CA LEU A 161 23.53 6.15 -1.21
C LEU A 161 24.17 7.38 -1.91
N TRP A 162 23.61 8.56 -1.68
CA TRP A 162 23.74 9.78 -2.51
C TRP A 162 25.12 10.44 -2.69
N ASN A 163 26.20 9.81 -2.25
CA ASN A 163 27.56 10.19 -2.67
C ASN A 163 28.00 9.49 -3.96
N TRP A 164 27.31 8.41 -4.34
CA TRP A 164 27.67 7.57 -5.49
C TRP A 164 26.46 7.25 -6.36
N GLY A 165 25.38 6.71 -5.77
CA GLY A 165 24.22 6.22 -6.52
C GLY A 165 23.11 7.23 -6.74
N ARG A 166 23.37 8.54 -6.67
CA ARG A 166 22.36 9.58 -6.93
C ARG A 166 22.12 9.75 -8.42
N ILE A 167 20.86 9.93 -8.83
CA ILE A 167 20.47 10.20 -10.22
C ILE A 167 19.51 11.41 -10.28
N GLY A 168 19.13 11.80 -11.50
CA GLY A 168 18.19 12.89 -11.75
C GLY A 168 18.83 14.28 -11.68
N GLY A 169 18.22 15.24 -12.39
CA GLY A 169 18.73 16.61 -12.48
C GLY A 169 20.19 16.66 -12.94
N ALA A 170 21.06 17.30 -12.15
CA ALA A 170 22.50 17.41 -12.44
C ALA A 170 23.26 16.07 -12.33
N PHE A 171 22.65 15.04 -11.73
CA PHE A 171 23.24 13.71 -11.56
C PHE A 171 22.79 12.71 -12.63
N ASP A 172 21.94 13.12 -13.58
CA ASP A 172 21.55 12.28 -14.71
C ASP A 172 22.72 12.14 -15.71
N THR A 173 23.65 11.25 -15.38
CA THR A 173 24.87 11.00 -16.16
C THR A 173 25.15 9.50 -16.27
N PRO A 174 25.86 9.04 -17.33
CA PRO A 174 26.22 7.62 -17.46
C PRO A 174 26.99 7.07 -16.26
N THR A 175 27.87 7.87 -15.64
CA THR A 175 28.64 7.45 -14.46
C THR A 175 27.73 7.13 -13.29
N GLN A 176 26.75 7.99 -13.01
CA GLN A 176 25.84 7.88 -11.88
C GLN A 176 24.87 6.71 -12.07
N TRP A 177 24.37 6.52 -13.29
CA TRP A 177 23.59 5.34 -13.64
C TRP A 177 24.38 4.04 -13.51
N ASN A 178 25.63 4.00 -13.96
CA ASN A 178 26.50 2.83 -13.76
C ASN A 178 26.75 2.56 -12.27
N GLN A 179 26.92 3.61 -11.46
CA GLN A 179 27.13 3.46 -10.03
C GLN A 179 25.87 2.94 -9.32
N LEU A 180 24.71 3.51 -9.60
CA LEU A 180 23.43 3.06 -9.04
C LEU A 180 23.15 1.60 -9.41
N THR A 181 23.22 1.26 -10.70
CA THR A 181 22.89 -0.09 -11.18
C THR A 181 23.86 -1.14 -10.64
N SER A 182 25.13 -0.81 -10.44
CA SER A 182 26.08 -1.72 -9.77
C SER A 182 25.76 -1.94 -8.30
N LEU A 183 25.36 -0.89 -7.56
CA LEU A 183 24.92 -1.01 -6.17
C LEU A 183 23.66 -1.88 -6.05
N LEU A 184 22.68 -1.71 -6.95
CA LEU A 184 21.48 -2.54 -7.00
C LEU A 184 21.81 -4.01 -7.31
N ASP A 185 22.70 -4.28 -8.27
CA ASP A 185 23.19 -5.64 -8.55
C ASP A 185 23.85 -6.28 -7.32
N GLN A 186 24.66 -5.53 -6.56
CA GLN A 186 25.25 -6.03 -5.31
C GLN A 186 24.18 -6.38 -4.27
N GLY A 187 23.12 -5.58 -4.14
CA GLY A 187 21.98 -5.89 -3.28
C GLY A 187 21.30 -7.19 -3.68
N VAL A 188 20.97 -7.35 -4.97
CA VAL A 188 20.34 -8.56 -5.53
C VAL A 188 21.22 -9.78 -5.34
N ARG A 189 22.52 -9.68 -5.63
CA ARG A 189 23.49 -10.75 -5.42
C ARG A 189 23.64 -11.11 -3.95
N GLY A 190 23.62 -10.12 -3.05
CA GLY A 190 23.65 -10.34 -1.61
C GLY A 190 22.50 -11.24 -1.16
N VAL A 191 21.28 -10.98 -1.65
CA VAL A 191 20.12 -11.84 -1.42
C VAL A 191 20.32 -13.23 -2.02
N ARG A 192 20.61 -13.32 -3.33
CA ARG A 192 20.67 -14.59 -4.05
C ARG A 192 21.78 -15.52 -3.56
N ASP A 193 22.94 -14.99 -3.19
CA ASP A 193 24.07 -15.79 -2.69
C ASP A 193 23.91 -16.21 -1.22
N SER A 194 22.89 -15.70 -0.53
CA SER A 194 22.62 -16.08 0.87
C SER A 194 21.75 -17.34 1.00
N LEU A 195 21.10 -17.74 -0.10
CA LEU A 195 20.04 -18.76 -0.13
C LEU A 195 20.17 -19.66 -1.37
N PRO A 196 19.70 -20.92 -1.31
CA PRO A 196 19.58 -21.74 -2.51
C PRO A 196 18.51 -21.16 -3.46
N PRO A 197 18.62 -21.34 -4.79
CA PRO A 197 17.69 -20.75 -5.76
C PRO A 197 16.20 -21.04 -5.54
N VAL A 198 15.87 -22.22 -5.01
CA VAL A 198 14.48 -22.61 -4.68
C VAL A 198 13.88 -21.80 -3.53
N SER A 199 14.70 -21.08 -2.78
CA SER A 199 14.31 -20.26 -1.62
C SER A 199 14.59 -18.78 -1.84
N TRP A 200 14.86 -18.35 -3.08
CA TRP A 200 15.04 -16.93 -3.35
C TRP A 200 13.73 -16.17 -3.12
N PRO A 201 13.75 -15.10 -2.31
CA PRO A 201 12.63 -14.18 -2.25
C PRO A 201 12.53 -13.42 -3.57
N ARG A 202 11.35 -12.86 -3.83
CA ARG A 202 11.18 -11.89 -4.92
C ARG A 202 11.96 -10.62 -4.62
N ILE A 203 12.60 -10.06 -5.63
CA ILE A 203 13.31 -8.78 -5.55
C ILE A 203 12.35 -7.66 -5.97
N VAL A 204 12.13 -6.71 -5.06
CA VAL A 204 11.32 -5.51 -5.28
C VAL A 204 12.22 -4.30 -5.53
N MET A 205 11.93 -3.54 -6.59
CA MET A 205 12.53 -2.22 -6.84
C MET A 205 11.45 -1.16 -6.65
N HIS A 206 11.69 -0.20 -5.75
CA HIS A 206 10.66 0.72 -5.26
C HIS A 206 10.85 2.15 -5.78
N HIS A 207 9.81 2.70 -6.42
CA HIS A 207 9.74 4.10 -6.87
C HIS A 207 8.62 4.87 -6.17
N GLN A 208 8.88 6.11 -5.75
CA GLN A 208 7.91 6.92 -4.99
C GLN A 208 6.71 7.44 -5.81
N GLU A 209 6.88 7.69 -7.11
CA GLU A 209 5.86 8.41 -7.92
C GLU A 209 4.83 7.46 -8.57
N GLY A 210 3.95 6.84 -7.79
CA GLY A 210 2.97 5.87 -8.31
C GLY A 210 2.04 6.39 -9.40
N GLY A 211 1.75 7.70 -9.46
CA GLY A 211 0.94 8.28 -10.54
C GLY A 211 1.74 8.89 -11.70
N ASP A 212 3.07 8.88 -11.66
CA ASP A 212 3.90 9.44 -12.73
C ASP A 212 4.49 8.33 -13.60
N ALA A 213 3.82 8.06 -14.71
CA ALA A 213 4.24 7.03 -15.66
C ALA A 213 5.57 7.37 -16.37
N ASP A 214 5.81 8.64 -16.68
CA ASP A 214 7.01 9.04 -17.40
C ASP A 214 8.24 8.91 -16.50
N ALA A 215 8.13 9.34 -15.23
CA ALA A 215 9.20 9.17 -14.24
C ALA A 215 9.51 7.69 -13.99
N CYS A 216 8.48 6.87 -13.78
CA CYS A 216 8.66 5.43 -13.53
C CYS A 216 9.29 4.73 -14.75
N ILE A 217 8.79 4.98 -15.96
CA ILE A 217 9.34 4.37 -17.19
C ILE A 217 10.78 4.82 -17.42
N TRP A 218 11.09 6.11 -17.24
CA TRP A 218 12.46 6.61 -17.33
C TRP A 218 13.39 5.85 -16.38
N PHE A 219 12.97 5.67 -15.12
CA PHE A 219 13.76 4.95 -14.14
C PHE A 219 13.96 3.47 -14.50
N PHE A 220 12.87 2.73 -14.71
CA PHE A 220 12.94 1.28 -14.94
C PHE A 220 13.56 0.91 -16.29
N ASP A 221 13.47 1.76 -17.32
CA ASP A 221 14.19 1.56 -18.58
C ASP A 221 15.70 1.54 -18.39
N HIS A 222 16.26 2.40 -17.54
CA HIS A 222 17.69 2.40 -17.26
C HIS A 222 18.11 1.15 -16.49
N LEU A 223 17.32 0.71 -15.51
CA LEU A 223 17.58 -0.51 -14.75
C LEU A 223 17.58 -1.75 -15.65
N VAL A 224 16.54 -1.91 -16.47
CA VAL A 224 16.41 -3.03 -17.41
C VAL A 224 17.50 -2.96 -18.48
N GLY A 225 17.78 -1.77 -19.02
CA GLY A 225 18.86 -1.55 -20.00
C GLY A 225 20.25 -1.90 -19.47
N ALA A 226 20.48 -1.73 -18.16
CA ALA A 226 21.70 -2.14 -17.47
C ALA A 226 21.71 -3.62 -17.05
N GLY A 227 20.59 -4.34 -17.22
CA GLY A 227 20.48 -5.75 -16.85
C GLY A 227 20.24 -6.01 -15.36
N VAL A 228 19.77 -5.02 -14.60
CA VAL A 228 19.37 -5.22 -13.19
C VAL A 228 18.17 -6.17 -13.16
N VAL A 229 18.30 -7.28 -12.44
CA VAL A 229 17.25 -8.31 -12.37
C VAL A 229 16.39 -8.10 -11.12
N PHE A 230 15.10 -7.86 -11.33
CA PHE A 230 14.09 -7.76 -10.28
C PHE A 230 12.80 -8.47 -10.71
N ASP A 231 11.96 -8.81 -9.74
CA ASP A 231 10.74 -9.60 -9.95
C ASP A 231 9.46 -8.77 -9.80
N VAL A 232 9.55 -7.65 -9.05
CA VAL A 232 8.41 -6.78 -8.72
C VAL A 232 8.81 -5.31 -8.82
N ILE A 233 7.94 -4.50 -9.41
CA ILE A 233 7.97 -3.04 -9.30
C ILE A 233 7.08 -2.64 -8.12
N GLY A 234 7.68 -2.03 -7.11
CA GLY A 234 6.97 -1.40 -5.99
C GLY A 234 6.73 0.09 -6.27
N LEU A 235 5.55 0.59 -5.94
CA LEU A 235 5.19 2.01 -6.03
C LEU A 235 4.68 2.54 -4.69
N SER A 236 5.12 3.75 -4.30
CA SER A 236 4.36 4.55 -3.34
C SER A 236 3.23 5.27 -4.05
N TYR A 237 2.05 5.33 -3.43
CA TYR A 237 0.94 6.13 -3.93
C TYR A 237 0.22 6.85 -2.80
N TYR A 238 0.48 8.15 -2.68
CA TYR A 238 -0.22 9.04 -1.77
C TYR A 238 -0.96 10.08 -2.61
N PRO A 239 -2.29 10.09 -2.62
CA PRO A 239 -3.07 10.83 -3.61
C PRO A 239 -2.97 12.36 -3.47
N TRP A 240 -2.46 12.85 -2.33
CA TRP A 240 -2.18 14.27 -2.12
C TRP A 240 -0.86 14.75 -2.75
N TRP A 241 0.01 13.82 -3.18
CA TRP A 241 1.26 14.12 -3.89
C TRP A 241 1.29 13.53 -5.30
N HIS A 242 0.84 12.28 -5.46
CA HIS A 242 1.12 11.46 -6.65
C HIS A 242 -0.04 11.42 -7.64
N GLY A 243 -0.92 12.43 -7.66
CA GLY A 243 -2.00 12.54 -8.63
C GLY A 243 -3.22 11.64 -8.35
N THR A 244 -4.07 11.48 -9.37
CA THR A 244 -5.37 10.79 -9.26
C THR A 244 -5.23 9.27 -9.27
N ILE A 245 -6.30 8.55 -8.88
CA ILE A 245 -6.29 7.08 -8.97
C ILE A 245 -6.25 6.63 -10.43
N ASN A 246 -6.79 7.44 -11.35
CA ASN A 246 -6.64 7.22 -12.79
C ASN A 246 -5.17 7.27 -13.24
N ASP A 247 -4.40 8.24 -12.74
CA ASP A 247 -2.97 8.36 -13.06
C ASP A 247 -2.20 7.13 -12.57
N LEU A 248 -2.48 6.67 -11.35
CA LEU A 248 -1.94 5.40 -10.83
C LEU A 248 -2.29 4.21 -11.72
N VAL A 249 -3.57 4.02 -12.05
CA VAL A 249 -4.02 2.88 -12.88
C VAL A 249 -3.35 2.90 -14.25
N ASN A 250 -3.20 4.07 -14.86
CA ASN A 250 -2.52 4.23 -16.13
C ASN A 250 -1.04 3.85 -16.02
N ASN A 251 -0.36 4.31 -14.96
CA ASN A 251 1.04 3.96 -14.70
C ASN A 251 1.21 2.45 -14.48
N VAL A 252 0.44 1.84 -13.56
CA VAL A 252 0.48 0.40 -13.30
C VAL A 252 0.24 -0.42 -14.57
N THR A 253 -0.74 -0.01 -15.40
CA THR A 253 -1.01 -0.67 -16.69
C THR A 253 0.18 -0.57 -17.64
N ALA A 254 0.80 0.61 -17.74
CA ALA A 254 1.96 0.84 -18.60
C ALA A 254 3.18 0.02 -18.16
N LEU A 255 3.50 0.01 -16.87
CA LEU A 255 4.62 -0.73 -16.30
C LEU A 255 4.42 -2.25 -16.44
N ASN A 256 3.22 -2.76 -16.11
CA ASN A 256 2.88 -4.18 -16.24
C ASN A 256 3.05 -4.65 -17.70
N ALA A 257 2.52 -3.88 -18.66
CA ALA A 257 2.63 -4.22 -20.08
C ALA A 257 4.07 -4.12 -20.62
N ARG A 258 4.88 -3.21 -20.09
CA ARG A 258 6.23 -2.93 -20.58
C ARG A 258 7.27 -3.91 -20.08
N TYR A 259 7.22 -4.25 -18.80
CA TYR A 259 8.29 -5.02 -18.14
C TYR A 259 7.90 -6.47 -17.86
N GLY A 260 6.60 -6.82 -17.89
CA GLY A 260 6.13 -8.18 -17.66
C GLY A 260 6.42 -8.72 -16.25
N CYS A 261 6.70 -7.83 -15.29
CA CYS A 261 6.85 -8.13 -13.88
C CYS A 261 5.62 -7.63 -13.10
N SER A 262 5.37 -8.22 -11.92
CA SER A 262 4.28 -7.77 -11.05
C SER A 262 4.48 -6.32 -10.62
N VAL A 263 3.41 -5.55 -10.56
CA VAL A 263 3.41 -4.16 -10.08
C VAL A 263 2.56 -4.10 -8.82
N GLN A 264 3.15 -3.60 -7.74
CA GLN A 264 2.56 -3.58 -6.40
C GLN A 264 2.60 -2.19 -5.80
N ILE A 265 1.56 -1.82 -5.04
CA ILE A 265 1.56 -0.59 -4.25
C ILE A 265 2.15 -0.97 -2.89
N VAL A 266 3.40 -0.58 -2.64
CA VAL A 266 4.13 -0.98 -1.43
C VAL A 266 4.02 0.06 -0.31
N GLU A 267 3.55 1.26 -0.64
CA GLU A 267 3.14 2.27 0.34
C GLU A 267 1.92 3.06 -0.15
N THR A 268 0.93 3.22 0.72
CA THR A 268 -0.20 4.14 0.54
C THR A 268 -0.87 4.40 1.89
N ALA A 269 -1.62 5.50 1.99
CA ALA A 269 -2.49 5.78 3.12
C ALA A 269 -3.56 6.80 2.72
N TYR A 270 -4.57 6.96 3.57
CA TYR A 270 -5.61 7.99 3.39
C TYR A 270 -6.13 8.46 4.74
N PRO A 271 -6.40 9.76 4.92
CA PRO A 271 -6.79 10.28 6.23
C PRO A 271 -8.22 9.87 6.61
N TYR A 272 -8.42 9.45 7.85
CA TYR A 272 -9.77 9.35 8.43
C TYR A 272 -10.21 10.67 9.09
N THR A 273 -9.30 11.63 9.25
CA THR A 273 -9.60 12.98 9.77
C THR A 273 -8.48 13.94 9.36
N THR A 274 -8.76 15.24 9.35
CA THR A 274 -7.73 16.30 9.30
C THR A 274 -7.38 16.84 10.70
N GLY A 275 -8.04 16.28 11.73
CA GLY A 275 -7.78 16.59 13.13
C GLY A 275 -6.48 15.96 13.65
N TRP A 276 -6.19 16.29 14.91
CA TRP A 276 -4.93 16.05 15.59
C TRP A 276 -5.19 15.29 16.88
N CYS A 277 -4.40 14.26 17.17
CA CYS A 277 -4.51 13.57 18.46
C CYS A 277 -3.49 14.08 19.50
N ASP A 278 -2.41 14.72 19.05
CA ASP A 278 -1.37 15.29 19.91
C ASP A 278 -0.86 16.65 19.38
N SER A 279 0.37 17.04 19.76
CA SER A 279 0.99 18.31 19.36
C SER A 279 2.07 18.17 18.28
N GLU A 280 2.35 16.96 17.80
CA GLU A 280 3.32 16.73 16.74
C GLU A 280 2.66 17.00 15.37
N PRO A 281 3.28 17.81 14.49
CA PRO A 281 2.80 18.08 13.14
C PRO A 281 2.57 16.82 12.26
N ASN A 282 1.32 16.59 11.85
CA ASN A 282 0.86 15.59 10.91
C ASN A 282 1.24 15.99 9.50
N ILE A 283 1.53 14.98 8.68
CA ILE A 283 1.84 15.14 7.27
C ILE A 283 0.61 15.64 6.47
N VAL A 284 -0.58 15.23 6.88
CA VAL A 284 -1.86 15.59 6.26
C VAL A 284 -2.70 16.43 7.22
N GLY A 285 -3.27 17.53 6.74
CA GLY A 285 -4.10 18.46 7.53
C GLY A 285 -5.19 19.10 6.68
N GLU A 286 -5.84 20.15 7.20
CA GLU A 286 -6.98 20.81 6.54
C GLU A 286 -6.64 21.38 5.16
N ASP A 287 -5.43 21.89 4.97
CA ASP A 287 -4.97 22.49 3.72
C ASP A 287 -4.41 21.46 2.71
N THR A 288 -4.35 20.17 3.08
CA THR A 288 -3.84 19.13 2.19
C THR A 288 -4.83 18.88 1.04
N PRO A 289 -4.39 18.88 -0.23
CA PRO A 289 -5.26 18.66 -1.37
C PRO A 289 -5.67 17.19 -1.47
N LEU A 290 -6.77 16.83 -0.81
CA LEU A 290 -7.36 15.49 -0.90
C LEU A 290 -8.23 15.35 -2.15
N LEU A 291 -8.37 14.11 -2.61
CA LEU A 291 -9.30 13.76 -3.69
C LEU A 291 -10.74 14.16 -3.30
N PRO A 292 -11.43 15.01 -4.09
CA PRO A 292 -12.76 15.53 -3.72
C PRO A 292 -13.82 14.45 -3.48
N ALA A 293 -13.63 13.25 -4.03
CA ALA A 293 -14.53 12.12 -3.87
C ALA A 293 -14.47 11.44 -2.51
N PHE A 294 -13.39 11.65 -1.75
CA PHE A 294 -13.12 10.91 -0.51
C PHE A 294 -12.83 11.91 0.62
N PRO A 295 -13.84 12.34 1.39
CA PRO A 295 -13.61 13.27 2.50
C PRO A 295 -12.80 12.59 3.62
N ALA A 296 -11.91 13.32 4.29
CA ALA A 296 -11.15 12.85 5.46
C ALA A 296 -12.07 12.53 6.65
N THR A 297 -12.66 11.35 6.61
CA THR A 297 -13.61 10.78 7.57
C THR A 297 -13.35 9.27 7.64
N PRO A 298 -13.72 8.57 8.73
CA PRO A 298 -13.55 7.12 8.81
C PRO A 298 -14.18 6.35 7.64
N LEU A 299 -15.34 6.80 7.16
CA LEU A 299 -15.99 6.20 5.99
C LEU A 299 -15.33 6.62 4.68
N GLY A 300 -14.86 7.86 4.54
CA GLY A 300 -14.14 8.30 3.35
C GLY A 300 -12.80 7.58 3.17
N GLN A 301 -12.08 7.30 4.26
CA GLN A 301 -10.89 6.42 4.25
C GLN A 301 -11.25 5.02 3.75
N ALA A 302 -12.33 4.40 4.28
CA ALA A 302 -12.79 3.10 3.81
C ALA A 302 -13.18 3.11 2.32
N PHE A 303 -13.86 4.16 1.83
CA PHE A 303 -14.23 4.28 0.42
C PHE A 303 -13.03 4.47 -0.50
N TYR A 304 -12.03 5.25 -0.09
CA TYR A 304 -10.81 5.40 -0.86
C TYR A 304 -10.10 4.04 -1.01
N LEU A 305 -9.92 3.30 0.09
CA LEU A 305 -9.25 1.99 0.06
C LEU A 305 -10.03 0.96 -0.75
N GLY A 306 -11.35 0.93 -0.62
CA GLY A 306 -12.21 0.07 -1.42
C GLY A 306 -12.12 0.39 -2.91
N ASN A 307 -12.14 1.68 -3.26
CA ASN A 307 -11.98 2.13 -4.64
C ASN A 307 -10.61 1.73 -5.18
N LEU A 308 -9.52 2.03 -4.48
CA LEU A 308 -8.17 1.66 -4.89
C LEU A 308 -8.02 0.16 -5.17
N ARG A 309 -8.54 -0.70 -4.27
CA ARG A 309 -8.61 -2.16 -4.47
C ARG A 309 -9.29 -2.51 -5.78
N ASP A 310 -10.49 -1.99 -6.00
CA ASP A 310 -11.30 -2.36 -7.17
C ASP A 310 -10.68 -1.85 -8.48
N ARG A 311 -10.07 -0.66 -8.43
CA ARG A 311 -9.35 -0.07 -9.56
C ARG A 311 -8.16 -0.91 -9.99
N LEU A 312 -7.37 -1.43 -9.04
CA LEU A 312 -6.26 -2.33 -9.35
C LEU A 312 -6.73 -3.72 -9.78
N ALA A 313 -7.77 -4.28 -9.13
CA ALA A 313 -8.36 -5.56 -9.50
C ALA A 313 -8.90 -5.57 -10.93
N ALA A 314 -9.30 -4.42 -11.46
CA ALA A 314 -9.83 -4.26 -12.82
C ALA A 314 -8.73 -4.20 -13.90
N ILE A 315 -7.45 -4.10 -13.55
CA ILE A 315 -6.35 -4.01 -14.51
C ILE A 315 -6.12 -5.39 -15.16
N PRO A 316 -6.32 -5.53 -16.49
CA PRO A 316 -6.15 -6.82 -17.15
C PRO A 316 -4.71 -7.33 -17.10
N GLY A 317 -4.52 -8.59 -16.70
CA GLY A 317 -3.21 -9.24 -16.66
C GLY A 317 -2.27 -8.72 -15.58
N LEU A 318 -2.78 -7.98 -14.58
CA LEU A 318 -2.01 -7.66 -13.40
C LEU A 318 -1.93 -8.88 -12.47
N ASP A 319 -0.73 -9.44 -12.35
CA ASP A 319 -0.46 -10.64 -11.55
C ASP A 319 0.02 -10.28 -10.14
N ASP A 320 -0.51 -10.98 -9.14
CA ASP A 320 -0.24 -10.78 -7.70
C ASP A 320 -0.25 -9.30 -7.24
N PRO A 321 -1.34 -8.55 -7.48
CA PRO A 321 -1.44 -7.19 -6.97
C PRO A 321 -1.42 -7.18 -5.44
N LEU A 322 -0.71 -6.19 -4.88
CA LEU A 322 -0.63 -5.93 -3.44
C LEU A 322 -0.92 -4.44 -3.20
N ILE A 323 -1.71 -4.15 -2.16
CA ILE A 323 -1.83 -2.81 -1.58
C ILE A 323 -1.31 -2.89 -0.16
N CYS A 324 -0.15 -2.27 0.09
CA CYS A 324 0.47 -2.22 1.40
C CYS A 324 0.27 -0.83 2.02
N LEU A 325 -0.48 -0.80 3.13
CA LEU A 325 -0.74 0.42 3.89
C LEU A 325 0.48 0.81 4.72
N TRP A 326 0.92 2.06 4.62
CA TRP A 326 2.04 2.53 5.42
C TRP A 326 1.57 2.93 6.82
N GLU A 327 2.13 2.25 7.83
CA GLU A 327 1.94 2.50 9.25
C GLU A 327 0.48 2.71 9.70
N PRO A 328 -0.43 1.76 9.40
CA PRO A 328 -1.84 1.90 9.77
C PRO A 328 -2.09 1.82 11.29
N ALA A 329 -1.05 1.66 12.11
CA ALA A 329 -1.15 1.55 13.56
C ALA A 329 -0.41 2.68 14.31
N TRP A 330 0.16 3.68 13.62
CA TRP A 330 0.94 4.76 14.25
C TRP A 330 0.08 5.79 14.98
N ILE A 331 -0.50 5.37 16.10
CA ILE A 331 -1.21 6.22 17.04
C ILE A 331 -0.23 6.88 18.03
N PRO A 332 -0.58 8.02 18.63
CA PRO A 332 0.23 8.60 19.69
C PRO A 332 0.04 7.85 21.01
N THR A 333 0.99 8.04 21.91
CA THR A 333 0.92 7.59 23.30
C THR A 333 1.28 8.75 24.23
N ALA A 334 1.14 8.56 25.54
CA ALA A 334 1.54 9.57 26.53
C ALA A 334 3.03 9.95 26.47
N THR A 335 3.89 9.14 25.84
CA THR A 335 5.36 9.34 25.83
C THR A 335 5.98 9.31 24.44
N PHE A 336 5.17 9.12 23.40
CA PHE A 336 5.63 9.03 22.02
C PHE A 336 4.53 9.56 21.11
N MET A 337 4.79 10.70 20.50
CA MET A 337 3.87 11.40 19.60
C MET A 337 3.90 10.79 18.20
N SER A 338 2.93 11.16 17.37
CA SER A 338 2.80 10.69 16.00
C SER A 338 2.66 11.86 15.03
N PRO A 339 3.33 11.83 13.86
CA PRO A 339 3.05 12.71 12.74
C PRO A 339 2.13 12.04 11.69
N TRP A 340 1.52 10.89 12.05
CA TRP A 340 0.81 10.00 11.12
C TRP A 340 -0.52 9.49 11.63
N GLU A 341 -0.94 9.86 12.83
CA GLU A 341 -2.05 9.18 13.47
C GLU A 341 -3.37 9.38 12.77
N ASN A 342 -3.55 10.51 12.08
CA ASN A 342 -4.77 10.77 11.33
C ASN A 342 -4.89 9.97 10.02
N LEU A 343 -3.82 9.24 9.64
CA LEU A 343 -3.73 8.31 8.51
C LEU A 343 -3.82 6.84 8.96
N ALA A 344 -3.77 6.58 10.26
CA ALA A 344 -3.90 5.23 10.82
C ALA A 344 -5.29 4.63 10.54
N LEU A 345 -5.41 3.32 10.75
CA LEU A 345 -6.68 2.61 10.76
C LEU A 345 -7.23 2.38 12.18
N PHE A 346 -6.64 3.06 13.15
CA PHE A 346 -7.09 3.14 14.53
C PHE A 346 -7.24 4.61 14.91
N ASP A 347 -8.20 4.94 15.75
CA ASP A 347 -8.36 6.30 16.27
C ASP A 347 -7.27 6.65 17.31
N CYS A 348 -7.33 7.87 17.85
CA CYS A 348 -6.38 8.35 18.86
C CYS A 348 -6.31 7.47 20.12
N ALA A 349 -7.36 6.71 20.43
CA ALA A 349 -7.43 5.82 21.58
C ALA A 349 -6.99 4.38 21.25
N GLY A 350 -6.72 4.09 19.98
CA GLY A 350 -6.37 2.76 19.49
C GLY A 350 -7.58 1.91 19.12
N ASP A 351 -8.77 2.50 18.97
CA ASP A 351 -9.96 1.77 18.52
C ASP A 351 -10.00 1.66 16.98
N ALA A 352 -10.23 0.45 16.48
CA ALA A 352 -10.21 0.15 15.05
C ALA A 352 -11.29 0.93 14.27
N GLN A 353 -10.90 1.49 13.12
CA GLN A 353 -11.75 2.25 12.22
C GLN A 353 -12.50 1.34 11.21
N PRO A 354 -13.62 1.81 10.61
CA PRO A 354 -14.39 1.06 9.60
C PRO A 354 -13.58 0.60 8.38
N ALA A 355 -12.45 1.25 8.09
CA ALA A 355 -11.55 0.89 6.99
C ALA A 355 -11.02 -0.55 7.09
N LEU A 356 -10.94 -1.15 8.28
CA LEU A 356 -10.55 -2.57 8.44
C LEU A 356 -11.54 -3.53 7.79
N ASP A 357 -12.80 -3.12 7.59
CA ASP A 357 -13.83 -3.96 6.98
C ASP A 357 -13.72 -4.00 5.43
N VAL A 358 -12.78 -3.24 4.85
CA VAL A 358 -12.48 -3.26 3.40
C VAL A 358 -11.72 -4.53 3.00
N PHE A 359 -10.86 -5.05 3.89
CA PHE A 359 -9.96 -6.17 3.62
C PHE A 359 -10.63 -7.50 3.27
N PRO A 360 -11.68 -7.97 3.98
CA PRO A 360 -12.32 -9.25 3.67
C PRO A 360 -13.15 -9.21 2.36
N GLY A 361 -13.15 -8.09 1.64
CA GLY A 361 -14.04 -7.83 0.52
C GLY A 361 -15.44 -7.57 1.05
N LEU A 362 -15.91 -6.31 1.00
CA LEU A 362 -17.24 -5.93 1.44
C LEU A 362 -18.29 -6.70 0.63
N THR A 363 -18.76 -7.82 1.17
CA THR A 363 -20.08 -8.34 0.88
C THR A 363 -20.85 -8.23 2.18
N PRO A 364 -21.67 -7.18 2.37
CA PRO A 364 -22.55 -7.12 3.51
C PRO A 364 -23.41 -8.40 3.51
N ARG A 365 -23.35 -9.19 4.58
CA ARG A 365 -24.24 -10.34 4.74
C ARG A 365 -25.68 -9.83 4.65
N GLY A 366 -26.47 -10.36 3.70
CA GLY A 366 -27.87 -9.99 3.54
C GLY A 366 -28.19 -8.93 2.48
N LEU A 367 -27.21 -8.37 1.77
CA LEU A 367 -27.46 -7.52 0.60
C LEU A 367 -27.82 -8.39 -0.62
N THR A 368 -29.02 -8.19 -1.15
CA THR A 368 -29.58 -8.83 -2.35
C THR A 368 -29.75 -7.79 -3.44
N ILE A 369 -29.32 -8.12 -4.66
CA ILE A 369 -29.62 -7.33 -5.85
C ILE A 369 -30.58 -8.10 -6.73
N ALA A 370 -31.56 -7.40 -7.29
CA ALA A 370 -32.37 -7.93 -8.37
C ALA A 370 -32.52 -6.90 -9.48
N LEU A 371 -32.62 -7.40 -10.71
CA LEU A 371 -33.16 -6.61 -11.82
C LEU A 371 -34.67 -6.78 -11.86
N ALA A 372 -35.39 -5.68 -11.98
CA ALA A 372 -36.85 -5.67 -12.17
C ALA A 372 -37.18 -4.82 -13.40
N GLY A 373 -37.14 -5.43 -14.59
CA GLY A 373 -37.25 -4.69 -15.84
C GLY A 373 -35.98 -3.90 -16.12
N ASN A 374 -36.08 -2.58 -16.26
CA ASN A 374 -34.94 -1.67 -16.43
C ASN A 374 -34.35 -1.20 -15.08
N ASP A 375 -34.97 -1.57 -13.96
CA ASP A 375 -34.57 -1.03 -12.67
C ASP A 375 -33.58 -1.95 -11.95
N LEU A 376 -32.56 -1.36 -11.32
CA LEU A 376 -31.71 -2.05 -10.35
C LEU A 376 -32.33 -1.91 -8.97
N ARG A 377 -32.64 -3.04 -8.34
CA ARG A 377 -33.15 -3.10 -6.97
C ARG A 377 -32.08 -3.57 -6.01
N LEU A 378 -31.76 -2.72 -5.03
CA LEU A 378 -30.88 -3.06 -3.92
C LEU A 378 -31.73 -3.30 -2.68
N ARG A 379 -31.58 -4.45 -2.04
CA ARG A 379 -32.28 -4.81 -0.80
C ARG A 379 -31.28 -5.34 0.20
N TRP A 380 -31.40 -4.99 1.46
CA TRP A 380 -30.53 -5.53 2.51
C TRP A 380 -31.34 -5.82 3.77
N ASN A 381 -30.87 -6.77 4.56
CA ASN A 381 -31.52 -7.14 5.81
C ASN A 381 -31.00 -6.26 6.95
N ASP A 382 -31.91 -5.87 7.85
CA ASP A 382 -31.53 -5.36 9.17
C ASP A 382 -30.91 -6.52 9.96
N ASP A 383 -29.61 -6.47 10.18
CA ASP A 383 -29.06 -7.06 11.39
C ASP A 383 -29.11 -5.96 12.46
N ALA A 384 -29.90 -6.18 13.52
CA ALA A 384 -30.30 -5.13 14.50
C ALA A 384 -29.14 -4.45 15.25
N ASN A 385 -27.89 -4.84 14.98
CA ASN A 385 -26.67 -4.33 15.58
C ASN A 385 -25.71 -3.69 14.56
N LEU A 386 -26.09 -3.54 13.28
CA LEU A 386 -25.22 -3.02 12.23
C LEU A 386 -25.80 -1.74 11.62
N TYR A 387 -25.04 -0.64 11.74
CA TYR A 387 -25.27 0.57 10.97
C TYR A 387 -24.53 0.46 9.63
N TYR A 388 -25.26 0.46 8.53
CA TYR A 388 -24.71 0.52 7.17
C TYR A 388 -25.24 1.74 6.42
N GLN A 389 -24.39 2.21 5.50
CA GLN A 389 -24.72 3.18 4.48
C GLN A 389 -24.37 2.55 3.12
N VAL A 390 -25.30 2.59 2.17
CA VAL A 390 -25.10 2.07 0.82
C VAL A 390 -24.73 3.22 -0.08
N PHE A 391 -23.61 3.12 -0.79
CA PHE A 391 -23.16 4.14 -1.73
C PHE A 391 -23.04 3.57 -3.14
N ALA A 392 -23.35 4.40 -4.13
CA ALA A 392 -23.03 4.16 -5.55
C ALA A 392 -21.84 5.02 -5.95
N TYR A 393 -20.87 4.44 -6.66
CA TYR A 393 -19.77 5.18 -7.28
C TYR A 393 -19.44 4.60 -8.65
N ASP A 394 -18.91 5.45 -9.50
CA ASP A 394 -18.40 5.04 -10.81
C ASP A 394 -16.94 4.61 -10.66
N ALA A 395 -16.68 3.31 -10.81
CA ALA A 395 -15.33 2.75 -10.72
C ALA A 395 -14.41 3.22 -11.86
N GLN A 396 -14.92 3.92 -12.88
CA GLN A 396 -14.10 4.49 -13.96
C GLN A 396 -13.86 5.99 -13.80
N SER A 397 -14.38 6.63 -12.74
CA SER A 397 -14.15 8.05 -12.50
C SER A 397 -13.79 8.37 -11.05
N ASP A 398 -13.20 9.54 -10.85
CA ASP A 398 -12.91 10.09 -9.51
C ASP A 398 -14.11 10.88 -8.96
N ALA A 399 -15.33 10.47 -9.34
CA ALA A 399 -16.55 11.12 -8.87
C ALA A 399 -16.88 10.70 -7.43
N ALA A 400 -17.38 11.64 -6.63
CA ALA A 400 -17.81 11.35 -5.27
C ALA A 400 -18.88 10.25 -5.23
N PRO A 401 -18.76 9.26 -4.32
CA PRO A 401 -19.82 8.31 -4.08
C PRO A 401 -21.12 9.01 -3.70
N VAL A 402 -22.24 8.53 -4.23
CA VAL A 402 -23.59 8.99 -3.93
C VAL A 402 -24.17 8.08 -2.88
N LEU A 403 -24.56 8.64 -1.72
CA LEU A 403 -25.31 7.89 -0.71
C LEU A 403 -26.64 7.48 -1.32
N LEU A 404 -26.85 6.18 -1.43
CA LEU A 404 -28.10 5.59 -1.86
C LEU A 404 -29.03 5.41 -0.66
N GLY A 405 -28.57 4.91 0.48
CA GLY A 405 -29.47 4.71 1.63
C GLY A 405 -28.75 4.40 2.93
N THR A 406 -29.50 4.39 4.03
CA THR A 406 -28.99 4.12 5.39
C THR A 406 -29.77 3.02 6.10
N THR A 407 -29.34 2.64 7.29
CA THR A 407 -30.02 1.66 8.15
C THR A 407 -31.48 2.04 8.40
N GLY A 408 -32.42 1.13 8.12
CA GLY A 408 -33.87 1.34 8.22
C GLY A 408 -34.60 1.69 6.91
N GLU A 409 -33.89 1.98 5.83
CA GLU A 409 -34.43 1.92 4.46
C GLU A 409 -34.10 0.53 3.90
N HIS A 410 -34.98 -0.11 3.10
CA HIS A 410 -34.85 -1.55 2.78
C HIS A 410 -34.86 -1.89 1.30
N GLU A 411 -35.25 -0.94 0.46
CA GLU A 411 -35.34 -1.15 -0.97
C GLU A 411 -35.08 0.19 -1.65
N TRP A 412 -34.12 0.20 -2.56
CA TRP A 412 -33.89 1.33 -3.45
C TRP A 412 -34.07 0.86 -4.89
N ILE A 413 -34.78 1.68 -5.67
CA ILE A 413 -35.04 1.44 -7.10
C ILE A 413 -34.30 2.50 -7.90
N LEU A 414 -33.30 2.09 -8.66
CA LEU A 414 -32.65 2.96 -9.64
C LEU A 414 -33.40 2.84 -10.97
N GLU A 415 -34.26 3.81 -11.28
CA GLU A 415 -35.18 3.81 -12.44
C GLU A 415 -34.50 4.23 -13.76
N ASN A 416 -33.82 3.40 -14.57
CA ASN A 416 -33.14 3.90 -15.80
C ASN A 416 -32.80 2.89 -16.92
N GLU A 417 -32.43 3.38 -18.12
CA GLU A 417 -31.85 2.56 -19.20
C GLU A 417 -30.54 1.89 -18.76
N ILE A 418 -30.53 0.56 -18.74
CA ILE A 418 -29.31 -0.26 -18.56
C ILE A 418 -28.56 -0.26 -19.90
N LEU A 419 -27.51 0.54 -19.99
CA LEU A 419 -26.80 0.80 -21.25
C LEU A 419 -25.92 -0.38 -21.70
N THR A 420 -25.55 -1.27 -20.79
CA THR A 420 -24.81 -2.49 -21.12
C THR A 420 -24.92 -3.50 -19.98
N TYR A 421 -25.23 -4.73 -20.35
CA TYR A 421 -25.12 -5.90 -19.49
C TYR A 421 -24.02 -6.78 -20.08
N ASP A 422 -22.81 -6.67 -19.54
CA ASP A 422 -21.76 -7.67 -19.75
C ASP A 422 -21.41 -8.30 -18.40
N ARG A 423 -22.32 -9.18 -17.93
CA ARG A 423 -22.19 -10.22 -16.88
C ARG A 423 -21.38 -9.92 -15.60
N ARG A 424 -20.94 -8.69 -15.37
CA ARG A 424 -19.98 -8.26 -14.35
C ARG A 424 -20.16 -6.79 -13.90
N CYS A 425 -20.83 -5.94 -14.69
CA CYS A 425 -21.08 -4.53 -14.35
C CYS A 425 -22.49 -4.08 -14.75
N TYR A 426 -23.11 -3.19 -13.95
CA TYR A 426 -24.31 -2.43 -14.32
C TYR A 426 -23.94 -0.96 -14.47
N PHE A 427 -24.16 -0.40 -15.67
CA PHE A 427 -24.03 1.03 -15.92
C PHE A 427 -25.43 1.65 -15.97
N LEU A 428 -25.75 2.48 -14.98
CA LEU A 428 -27.03 3.17 -14.89
C LEU A 428 -26.85 4.64 -15.32
N ARG A 429 -27.81 5.17 -16.08
CA ARG A 429 -27.85 6.59 -16.45
C ARG A 429 -29.18 7.20 -16.05
N GLY A 430 -29.20 7.98 -14.96
CA GLY A 430 -30.33 8.89 -14.65
C GLY A 430 -30.51 9.25 -13.18
N SER A 431 -31.75 9.55 -12.77
CA SER A 431 -32.08 10.12 -11.44
C SER A 431 -32.32 9.05 -10.36
N VAL A 432 -32.04 9.42 -9.11
CA VAL A 432 -32.17 8.58 -7.91
C VAL A 432 -33.43 8.99 -7.15
N THR A 433 -34.31 8.05 -6.83
CA THR A 433 -35.58 8.28 -6.11
C THR A 433 -35.69 7.31 -4.92
N PRO A 434 -36.01 7.81 -3.70
CA PRO A 434 -36.19 6.96 -2.51
C PRO A 434 -37.35 5.96 -2.63
#